data_AF-A0A7C5Y9L6-F1
#
_entry.id   AF-A0A7C5Y9L6-F1
#
_cell.length_a   1.000
_cell.length_b   1.000
_cell.length_c   1.000
_cell.angle_alpha   90.00
_cell.angle_beta   90.00
_cell.angle_gamma   90.00
#
_symmetry.space_group_name_H-M   'P 1'
#
loop_
_entity.id
_entity.type
_entity.pdbx_description
1 polymer ?
#
loop_
_entity_poly.entity_id
_entity_poly.type
_entity_poly.pdbx_seq_one_letter_code
_entity_poly.pdbx_strand_id
1 'polypeptide(L)' 'MSKNEDKSIVCIIERDHPIISRKSCVIDILLWEARRQGKEEELWEIFKQYSQSMNTDELDTVISEIAKLLRVKVVYKHI' A
#
# COMPACT_ATOMS: atom_id res chain seq x y z
N MET A 1 21.98 14.75 -11.63
CA MET A 1 20.65 14.22 -11.98
C MET A 1 20.48 12.90 -11.28
N SER A 2 19.72 12.88 -10.19
CA SER A 2 19.50 11.66 -9.40
C SER A 2 18.66 10.70 -10.23
N LYS A 3 19.16 9.48 -10.45
CA LYS A 3 18.41 8.40 -11.08
C LYS A 3 17.10 8.23 -10.30
N ASN A 4 15.99 8.45 -10.99
CA ASN A 4 14.66 8.19 -10.48
C ASN A 4 14.50 6.65 -10.49
N GLU A 5 15.11 5.98 -9.51
CA GLU A 5 14.99 4.53 -9.35
C GLU A 5 13.54 4.23 -8.99
N ASP A 6 12.83 3.53 -9.88
CA ASP A 6 11.47 3.06 -9.62
C ASP A 6 11.49 2.16 -8.38
N LYS A 7 11.06 2.71 -7.24
CA LYS A 7 10.97 1.97 -5.98
C LYS A 7 9.86 0.93 -6.10
N SER A 8 10.18 -0.31 -5.76
CA SER A 8 9.20 -1.39 -5.69
C SER A 8 9.06 -1.88 -4.25
N ILE A 9 7.82 -2.01 -3.78
CA ILE A 9 7.48 -2.66 -2.52
C ILE A 9 7.05 -4.09 -2.84
N VAL A 10 7.80 -5.06 -2.33
CA VAL A 10 7.52 -6.49 -2.52
C VAL A 10 6.82 -7.01 -1.27
N CYS A 11 5.58 -7.44 -1.41
CA CYS A 11 4.80 -8.08 -0.35
C CYS A 11 4.83 -9.59 -0.58
N ILE A 12 5.55 -10.32 0.27
CA ILE A 12 5.56 -11.78 0.29
C ILE A 12 4.45 -12.23 1.22
N ILE A 13 3.50 -13.00 0.70
CA ILE A 13 2.32 -13.40 1.45
C ILE A 13 2.05 -14.88 1.28
N GLU A 14 1.89 -15.58 2.40
CA GLU A 14 1.50 -16.99 2.44
C GLU A 14 0.16 -17.21 1.77
N ARG A 15 0.07 -18.25 0.92
CA ARG A 15 -1.10 -18.55 0.11
C ARG A 15 -2.37 -18.83 0.92
N ASP A 16 -2.26 -19.22 2.19
CA ASP A 16 -3.40 -19.60 3.05
C ASP A 16 -3.88 -18.47 3.98
N HIS A 17 -3.19 -17.33 4.01
CA HIS A 17 -3.54 -16.21 4.89
C HIS A 17 -4.87 -15.54 4.45
N PRO A 18 -5.80 -15.09 5.30
CA PRO A 18 -7.02 -14.44 4.84
C PRO A 18 -6.76 -13.20 3.97
N ILE A 19 -7.44 -13.05 2.83
CA ILE A 19 -7.23 -11.98 1.82
C ILE A 19 -7.25 -10.59 2.47
N ILE A 20 -8.19 -10.34 3.38
CA ILE A 20 -8.33 -9.06 4.09
C ILE A 20 -7.05 -8.72 4.87
N SER A 21 -6.47 -9.70 5.56
CA SER A 21 -5.26 -9.52 6.35
C SER A 21 -4.04 -9.30 5.46
N ARG A 22 -3.98 -9.95 4.29
CA ARG A 22 -2.92 -9.70 3.29
C ARG A 22 -2.89 -8.23 2.86
N LYS A 23 -4.07 -7.68 2.56
CA LYS A 23 -4.24 -6.30 2.09
C LYS A 23 -3.95 -5.30 3.21
N SER A 24 -4.37 -5.60 4.44
CA SER A 24 -4.01 -4.79 5.62
C SER A 24 -2.49 -4.67 5.79
N CYS A 25 -1.74 -5.78 5.66
CA CYS A 25 -0.29 -5.73 5.76
C CYS A 25 0.37 -4.87 4.68
N VAL A 26 -0.17 -4.88 3.46
CA VAL A 26 0.33 -4.03 2.36
C VAL A 26 0.09 -2.55 2.68
N ILE A 27 -1.08 -2.23 3.22
CA ILE A 27 -1.40 -0.88 3.67
C ILE A 27 -0.42 -0.44 4.76
N ASP A 28 -0.14 -1.27 5.77
CA ASP A 28 0.81 -0.91 6.83
C ASP A 28 2.21 -0.57 6.31
N ILE A 29 2.69 -1.31 5.31
CA ILE A 29 3.98 -1.04 4.66
C ILE A 29 3.93 0.29 3.89
N LEU A 30 2.82 0.56 3.20
CA LEU A 30 2.63 1.82 2.48
C LEU A 30 2.52 3.01 3.44
N LEU A 31 1.86 2.85 4.59
CA LEU A 31 1.83 3.85 5.67
C LEU A 31 3.24 4.19 6.14
N TRP A 32 4.07 3.17 6.35
CA TRP A 32 5.45 3.35 6.75
C TRP A 32 6.29 4.10 5.70
N GLU A 33 6.16 3.77 4.42
CA GLU A 33 6.88 4.48 3.35
C GLU A 33 6.38 5.93 3.18
N ALA A 34 5.08 6.18 3.35
CA ALA A 34 4.55 7.55 3.32
C ALA A 34 5.13 8.43 4.42
N ARG A 35 5.23 7.90 5.65
CA ARG A 35 5.90 8.58 6.77
C ARG A 35 7.36 8.89 6.46
N ARG A 36 8.09 7.94 5.85
CA ARG A 36 9.47 8.16 5.42
C ARG A 36 9.62 9.23 4.35
N GLN A 37 8.62 9.38 3.48
CA GLN A 37 8.60 10.41 2.43
C GLN A 37 8.01 11.75 2.88
N GLY A 38 7.52 11.86 4.12
CA GLY A 38 6.86 13.06 4.63
C GLY A 38 5.49 13.32 4.01
N LYS A 39 4.81 12.28 3.52
CA LYS A 39 3.49 12.34 2.85
C LYS A 39 2.36 11.79 3.72
N GLU A 40 2.48 11.93 5.04
CA GLU A 40 1.54 11.35 6.00
C GLU A 40 0.16 12.01 5.89
N GLU A 41 0.09 13.32 5.63
CA GLU A 41 -1.17 14.06 5.47
C GLU A 41 -1.90 13.67 4.17
N GLU A 42 -1.22 13.62 3.02
CA GLU A 42 -1.85 13.22 1.76
C GLU A 42 -2.30 11.76 1.80
N LEU A 43 -1.54 10.90 2.46
CA LEU A 43 -1.95 9.53 2.68
C LEU A 43 -3.18 9.46 3.60
N TRP A 44 -3.25 10.28 4.65
CA TRP A 44 -4.37 10.28 5.58
C TRP A 44 -5.68 10.66 4.89
N GLU A 45 -5.65 11.64 3.98
CA GLU A 45 -6.82 12.04 3.19
C GLU A 45 -7.34 10.89 2.29
N ILE A 46 -6.43 10.12 1.68
CA ILE A 46 -6.81 8.92 0.92
C ILE A 46 -7.37 7.86 1.88
N PHE A 47 -6.64 7.51 2.94
CA PHE A 47 -7.00 6.41 3.82
C PHE A 47 -8.30 6.65 4.60
N LYS A 48 -8.57 7.89 5.01
CA LYS A 48 -9.77 8.27 5.76
C LYS A 48 -11.06 7.84 5.07
N GLN A 49 -11.11 7.94 3.74
CA GLN A 49 -12.28 7.54 2.94
C GLN A 49 -12.60 6.04 3.04
N TYR A 50 -11.60 5.23 3.39
CA TYR A 50 -11.69 3.77 3.38
C TYR A 50 -11.37 3.12 4.73
N SER A 51 -11.17 3.93 5.77
CA SER A 51 -10.77 3.50 7.13
C SER A 51 -11.73 2.53 7.81
N GLN A 52 -12.98 2.43 7.33
CA GLN A 52 -14.01 1.52 7.83
C GLN A 52 -14.39 0.42 6.82
N SER A 53 -13.70 0.35 5.67
CA SER A 53 -14.05 -0.61 4.63
C SER A 53 -13.60 -2.02 5.00
N MET A 54 -14.54 -2.97 4.93
CA MET A 54 -14.25 -4.41 4.92
C MET A 54 -14.33 -4.99 3.50
N ASN A 55 -14.45 -4.14 2.49
CA ASN A 55 -14.54 -4.56 1.09
C ASN A 55 -13.13 -4.68 0.51
N THR A 56 -12.77 -5.88 0.06
CA THR A 56 -11.45 -6.14 -0.50
C THR A 56 -11.16 -5.34 -1.77
N ASP A 57 -12.17 -4.96 -2.55
CA ASP A 57 -12.00 -4.19 -3.79
C ASP A 57 -11.71 -2.72 -3.50
N GLU A 58 -12.32 -2.18 -2.45
CA GLU A 58 -12.00 -0.85 -1.92
C GLU A 58 -10.57 -0.82 -1.38
N LEU A 59 -10.14 -1.88 -0.69
CA LEU A 59 -8.75 -2.01 -0.23
C LEU A 59 -7.75 -2.05 -1.39
N ASP A 60 -8.06 -2.70 -2.53
CA ASP A 60 -7.18 -2.67 -3.71
C ASP A 60 -7.09 -1.27 -4.32
N THR A 61 -8.21 -0.54 -4.31
CA THR A 61 -8.27 0.84 -4.79
C THR A 61 -7.37 1.72 -3.94
N VAL A 62 -7.47 1.63 -2.61
CA VAL A 62 -6.61 2.32 -1.65
C VAL A 62 -5.14 2.03 -1.88
N ILE A 63 -4.79 0.74 -1.98
CA ILE A 63 -3.41 0.31 -2.22
C ILE A 63 -2.87 0.93 -3.51
N SER A 64 -3.66 0.95 -4.58
CA SER A 64 -3.30 1.56 -5.87
C SER A 64 -3.13 3.08 -5.76
N GLU A 65 -4.02 3.79 -5.07
CA GLU A 65 -3.95 5.24 -4.89
C GLU A 65 -2.72 5.65 -4.06
N ILE A 66 -2.47 4.96 -2.95
CA ILE A 66 -1.29 5.22 -2.12
C ILE A 66 -0.02 4.86 -2.89
N ALA A 67 0.00 3.74 -3.63
CA ALA A 67 1.16 3.36 -4.45
C ALA A 67 1.51 4.44 -5.48
N LYS A 68 0.50 5.04 -6.14
CA LYS A 68 0.69 6.18 -7.07
C LYS A 68 1.24 7.41 -6.35
N LEU A 69 0.68 7.77 -5.19
CA LEU A 69 1.15 8.90 -4.37
C LEU A 69 2.64 8.74 -4.01
N LEU A 70 3.05 7.54 -3.62
CA LEU A 70 4.41 7.23 -3.20
C LEU A 70 5.37 6.93 -4.37
N ARG A 71 4.84 6.87 -5.61
CA ARG A 71 5.57 6.43 -6.82
C ARG A 71 6.25 5.08 -6.61
N VAL A 72 5.53 4.15 -6.00
CA VAL A 72 5.99 2.78 -5.75
C VAL A 72 5.16 1.78 -6.53
N LYS A 73 5.80 0.69 -6.94
CA LYS A 73 5.09 -0.48 -7.49
C LYS A 73 4.90 -1.52 -6.40
N VAL A 74 3.66 -1.91 -6.12
CA VAL A 74 3.34 -3.02 -5.22
C VAL A 74 3.39 -4.33 -6.01
N VAL A 75 4.18 -5.29 -5.53
CA VAL A 75 4.30 -6.62 -6.15
C VAL A 75 3.96 -7.69 -5.13
N TYR A 76 2.95 -8.50 -5.44
CA TYR A 76 2.56 -9.66 -4.65
C TYR A 76 3.38 -10.88 -5.07
N LYS A 77 4.03 -11.52 -4.10
CA LYS A 77 4.64 -12.84 -4.29
C LYS A 77 3.99 -13.84 -3.34
N HIS A 78 3.57 -14.97 -3.90
CA HIS A 78 3.03 -16.08 -3.13
C HIS A 78 4.13 -17.11 -2.86
N ILE A 79 4.21 -17.56 -1.62
CA ILE A 79 5.01 -18.70 -1.18
C ILE A 79 4.10 -19.83 -0.71
#